data_AF-A0A9Q6VIB3-F1
#
_entry.id   AF-A0A9Q6VIB3-F1
#
_cell.length_a   1.000
_cell.length_b   1.000
_cell.length_c   1.000
_cell.angle_alpha   90.00
_cell.angle_beta   90.00
_cell.angle_gamma   90.00
#
_symmetry.space_group_name_H-M   'P 1'
#
loop_
_entity.id
_entity.type
_entity.pdbx_description
1 polymer ?
#
loop_
_entity_poly.entity_id
_entity_poly.type
_entity_poly.pdbx_seq_one_letter_code
_entity_poly.pdbx_strand_id
1 'polypeptide(L)'
;MPSISPATPARGWSFWWKPLLFLLVAGIGLYYVKWSPYYFKAFVAADNHSIGASILNDNQGEPIAAALAYAQVYFLAIWKAAVLAVILGSLIQVLIPRDWLLRLFGKAGLGSTLRGGLFALPGMMCTCCAAPVAAGMRRQKVSVGAALAFWIANPVLNPATLVFMGFVLGWGFSALRLVAGLVLVIGVSLIAQRISRPESIPDAALDAVSEASAVDQQNFFSRWGRTLWQLFWNTIPVYLLAVLLLGAARVWLFPHVDGAMSDSLVWLVPLAIVGTLFVIPTAAEIPIVQTMMALGMGTAPAVALLMTLPSVSLPSLLMLRKDFDTRVLVCVALMTMLVGVLSGLVGMWLL
;
A
#
# COMPACT_ATOMS: atom_id res chain seq x y z
N MET A 1 -23.19 7.14 -45.45
CA MET A 1 -22.05 6.42 -44.83
C MET A 1 -22.63 5.42 -43.84
N PRO A 2 -22.43 4.10 -44.00
CA PRO A 2 -22.91 3.13 -43.03
C PRO A 2 -22.07 3.26 -41.75
N SER A 3 -22.74 3.45 -40.62
CA SER A 3 -22.12 3.42 -39.29
C SER A 3 -21.68 1.99 -38.98
N ILE A 4 -20.38 1.74 -39.07
CA ILE A 4 -19.78 0.48 -38.61
C ILE A 4 -19.82 0.54 -37.07
N SER A 5 -20.79 -0.14 -36.46
CA SER A 5 -20.70 -0.44 -35.02
C SER A 5 -19.44 -1.28 -34.79
N PRO A 6 -18.56 -0.91 -33.84
CA PRO A 6 -17.41 -1.76 -33.53
C PRO A 6 -17.94 -3.06 -32.92
N ALA A 7 -17.89 -4.14 -33.71
CA ALA A 7 -18.20 -5.48 -33.22
C ALA A 7 -17.27 -5.76 -32.04
N THR A 8 -17.84 -5.93 -30.84
CA THR A 8 -17.05 -6.31 -29.67
C THR A 8 -16.61 -7.76 -29.91
N PRO A 9 -15.30 -8.06 -30.07
CA PRO A 9 -14.88 -9.41 -30.37
C PRO A 9 -15.33 -10.35 -29.25
N ALA A 10 -15.99 -11.45 -29.63
CA ALA A 10 -16.40 -12.48 -28.68
C ALA A 10 -15.14 -13.08 -28.03
N ARG A 11 -14.97 -12.83 -26.72
CA ARG A 11 -13.81 -13.31 -25.96
C ARG A 11 -13.97 -14.81 -25.69
N GLY A 12 -13.31 -15.64 -26.49
CA GLY A 12 -13.21 -17.08 -26.26
C GLY A 12 -12.36 -17.46 -25.06
N TRP A 13 -12.27 -18.75 -24.77
CA TRP A 13 -11.48 -19.33 -23.65
C TRP A 13 -10.00 -18.92 -23.66
N SER A 14 -9.41 -18.72 -24.84
CA SER A 14 -8.03 -18.28 -25.03
C SER A 14 -7.71 -16.92 -24.38
N PHE A 15 -8.74 -16.08 -24.21
CA PHE A 15 -8.61 -14.81 -23.51
C PHE A 15 -8.65 -14.98 -21.97
N TRP A 16 -9.61 -15.74 -21.46
CA TRP A 16 -9.91 -15.83 -20.02
C TRP A 16 -8.91 -16.68 -19.24
N TRP A 17 -8.22 -17.63 -19.88
CA TRP A 17 -7.21 -18.46 -19.21
C TRP A 17 -6.10 -17.62 -18.55
N LYS A 18 -5.64 -16.53 -19.18
CA LYS A 18 -4.54 -15.73 -18.63
C LYS A 18 -4.95 -14.95 -17.36
N PRO A 19 -6.06 -14.16 -17.34
CA PRO A 19 -6.57 -13.58 -16.10
C PRO A 19 -6.90 -14.62 -15.02
N LEU A 20 -7.46 -15.78 -15.39
CA LEU A 20 -7.75 -16.86 -14.44
C LEU A 20 -6.47 -17.41 -13.82
N LEU A 21 -5.43 -17.65 -14.61
CA LEU A 21 -4.12 -18.08 -14.10
C LEU A 21 -3.52 -17.02 -13.18
N PHE A 22 -3.64 -15.73 -13.51
CA PHE A 22 -3.21 -14.65 -12.62
C PHE A 22 -3.96 -14.70 -11.28
N LEU A 23 -5.29 -14.78 -11.32
CA LEU A 23 -6.13 -14.84 -10.12
C LEU A 23 -5.85 -16.09 -9.28
N LEU A 24 -5.54 -17.22 -9.91
CA LEU A 24 -5.16 -18.46 -9.23
C LEU A 24 -3.81 -18.28 -8.50
N VAL A 25 -2.79 -17.77 -9.19
CA VAL A 25 -1.47 -17.51 -8.59
C VAL A 25 -1.58 -16.48 -7.47
N ALA A 26 -2.35 -15.41 -7.67
CA ALA A 26 -2.62 -14.40 -6.65
C ALA A 26 -3.35 -15.01 -5.45
N GLY A 27 -4.42 -15.79 -5.67
CA GLY A 27 -5.21 -16.41 -4.61
C GLY A 27 -4.38 -17.37 -3.75
N ILE A 28 -3.66 -18.30 -4.38
CA ILE A 28 -2.81 -19.28 -3.66
C ILE A 28 -1.67 -18.56 -2.94
N GLY A 29 -0.97 -17.64 -3.63
CA GLY A 29 0.15 -16.91 -3.05
C GLY A 29 -0.26 -16.03 -1.86
N LEU A 30 -1.33 -15.25 -2.01
CA LEU A 30 -1.87 -14.42 -0.94
C LEU A 30 -2.38 -15.26 0.23
N TYR A 31 -3.04 -16.39 -0.06
CA TYR A 31 -3.51 -17.28 0.99
C TYR A 31 -2.34 -17.80 1.84
N TYR A 32 -1.31 -18.33 1.19
CA TYR A 32 -0.14 -18.91 1.85
C TYR A 32 0.67 -17.87 2.62
N VAL A 33 0.95 -16.72 2.01
CA VAL A 33 1.85 -15.71 2.57
C VAL A 33 1.16 -14.82 3.61
N LYS A 34 -0.15 -14.56 3.46
CA LYS A 34 -0.87 -13.57 4.28
C LYS A 34 -2.06 -14.16 5.04
N TRP A 35 -3.04 -14.72 4.35
CA TRP A 35 -4.30 -15.10 5.01
C TRP A 35 -4.11 -16.22 6.04
N SER A 36 -3.41 -17.30 5.68
CA SER A 36 -3.13 -18.41 6.59
C SER A 36 -2.42 -17.96 7.88
N PRO A 37 -1.26 -17.27 7.84
CA PRO A 37 -0.59 -16.85 9.07
C PRO A 37 -1.37 -15.78 9.86
N TYR A 38 -2.12 -14.90 9.20
CA TYR A 38 -2.89 -13.86 9.89
C TYR A 38 -4.16 -14.40 10.55
N TYR A 39 -4.77 -15.42 9.97
CA TYR A 39 -5.92 -16.10 10.57
C TYR A 39 -5.58 -16.64 11.96
N PHE A 40 -4.47 -17.38 12.10
CA PHE A 40 -4.04 -17.89 13.41
C PHE A 40 -3.65 -16.78 14.38
N LYS A 41 -3.00 -15.71 13.90
CA LYS A 41 -2.68 -14.55 14.73
C LYS A 41 -3.91 -13.80 15.23
N ALA A 42 -5.04 -13.86 14.53
CA ALA A 42 -6.28 -13.22 14.97
C ALA A 42 -6.79 -13.81 16.28
N PHE A 43 -6.72 -15.13 16.46
CA PHE A 43 -7.12 -15.78 17.71
C PHE A 43 -6.17 -15.42 18.84
N VAL A 44 -4.87 -15.43 18.59
CA VAL A 44 -3.87 -15.00 19.59
C VAL A 44 -4.11 -13.54 20.02
N ALA A 45 -4.44 -12.67 19.06
CA ALA A 45 -4.78 -11.27 19.34
C ALA A 45 -6.06 -11.13 20.17
N ALA A 46 -7.08 -11.94 19.86
CA ALA A 46 -8.34 -11.95 20.59
C ALA A 46 -8.15 -12.44 22.04
N ASP A 47 -7.31 -13.46 22.25
CA ASP A 47 -7.11 -14.06 23.57
C ASP A 47 -6.15 -13.24 24.45
N ASN A 48 -5.12 -12.63 23.86
CA ASN A 48 -4.02 -12.01 24.61
C ASN A 48 -3.97 -10.48 24.50
N HIS A 49 -4.87 -9.86 23.74
CA HIS A 49 -4.84 -8.42 23.43
C HIS A 49 -3.45 -7.93 22.98
N SER A 50 -2.71 -8.80 22.27
CA SER A 50 -1.36 -8.54 21.77
C SER A 50 -1.09 -9.35 20.50
N ILE A 51 -0.30 -8.77 19.59
CA ILE A 51 0.16 -9.44 18.35
C ILE A 51 1.67 -9.63 18.29
N GLY A 52 2.35 -9.47 19.43
CA GLY A 52 3.80 -9.60 19.59
C GLY A 52 4.45 -8.37 20.23
N ALA A 53 5.75 -8.48 20.50
CA ALA A 53 6.52 -7.39 21.09
C ALA A 53 6.64 -6.19 20.12
N SER A 54 6.65 -4.97 20.68
CA SER A 54 6.93 -3.76 19.94
C SER A 54 8.37 -3.76 19.42
N ILE A 55 8.55 -3.46 18.14
CA ILE A 55 9.88 -3.33 17.54
C ILE A 55 10.68 -2.21 18.23
N LEU A 56 10.01 -1.24 18.87
CA LEU A 56 10.63 -0.05 19.47
C LEU A 56 11.35 -0.28 20.82
N ASN A 57 11.07 -1.36 21.55
CA ASN A 57 11.49 -1.51 22.96
C ASN A 57 12.93 -2.03 23.20
N ASP A 58 13.73 -2.13 22.14
CA ASP A 58 15.11 -2.61 22.22
C ASP A 58 16.04 -1.41 22.51
N ASN A 59 16.64 -1.38 23.72
CA ASN A 59 17.53 -0.32 24.22
C ASN A 59 18.88 -0.28 23.47
N GLN A 60 18.85 -0.07 22.16
CA GLN A 60 20.07 0.07 21.37
C GLN A 60 20.47 1.54 21.27
N GLY A 61 21.52 1.93 22.00
CA GLY A 61 22.06 3.30 21.98
C GLY A 61 22.89 3.63 20.72
N GLU A 62 23.39 2.61 20.02
CA GLU A 62 24.25 2.80 18.83
C GLU A 62 23.43 2.81 17.52
N PRO A 63 23.46 3.89 16.72
CA PRO A 63 22.63 4.03 15.51
C PRO A 63 22.82 2.93 14.47
N ILE A 64 24.06 2.44 14.29
CA ILE A 64 24.36 1.39 13.29
C ILE A 64 23.81 0.05 13.74
N ALA A 65 23.95 -0.29 15.03
CA ALA A 65 23.39 -1.52 15.59
C ALA A 65 21.86 -1.51 15.49
N ALA A 66 21.23 -0.38 15.86
CA ALA A 66 19.79 -0.19 15.74
C ALA A 66 19.31 -0.32 14.30
N ALA A 67 20.04 0.24 13.33
CA ALA A 67 19.73 0.14 11.91
C ALA A 67 19.77 -1.32 11.40
N LEU A 68 20.80 -2.07 11.77
CA LEU A 68 20.96 -3.46 11.37
C LEU A 68 19.91 -4.37 12.02
N ALA A 69 19.66 -4.20 13.32
CA ALA A 69 18.64 -4.94 14.04
C ALA A 69 17.24 -4.66 13.47
N TYR A 70 16.92 -3.39 13.21
CA TYR A 70 15.68 -3.00 12.55
C TYR A 70 15.56 -3.63 11.18
N ALA A 71 16.60 -3.53 10.34
CA ALA A 71 16.61 -4.10 9.00
C ALA A 71 16.42 -5.62 9.01
N GLN A 72 17.04 -6.33 9.94
CA GLN A 72 16.88 -7.78 10.09
C GLN A 72 15.43 -8.17 10.45
N VAL A 73 14.86 -7.55 11.48
CA VAL A 73 13.48 -7.82 11.91
C VAL A 73 12.50 -7.49 10.79
N TYR A 74 12.68 -6.33 10.16
CA TYR A 74 11.85 -5.86 9.05
C TYR A 74 11.95 -6.79 7.82
N PHE A 75 13.16 -7.23 7.47
CA PHE A 75 13.39 -8.16 6.37
C PHE A 75 12.73 -9.51 6.62
N LEU A 76 12.95 -10.11 7.80
CA LEU A 76 12.37 -11.40 8.16
C LEU A 76 10.83 -11.36 8.18
N ALA A 77 10.24 -10.23 8.55
CA ALA A 77 8.79 -10.04 8.55
C ALA A 77 8.17 -9.94 7.15
N ILE A 78 8.90 -9.43 6.15
CA ILE A 78 8.30 -8.99 4.88
C ILE A 78 8.79 -9.79 3.66
N TRP A 79 9.96 -10.43 3.68
CA TRP A 79 10.59 -10.98 2.47
C TRP A 79 9.67 -11.88 1.63
N LYS A 80 8.86 -12.74 2.26
CA LYS A 80 7.89 -13.62 1.55
C LYS A 80 6.86 -12.79 0.77
N ALA A 81 6.35 -11.73 1.38
CA ALA A 81 5.38 -10.82 0.78
C ALA A 81 6.01 -9.94 -0.31
N ALA A 82 7.26 -9.50 -0.12
CA ALA A 82 8.00 -8.75 -1.13
C ALA A 82 8.26 -9.58 -2.39
N VAL A 83 8.68 -10.84 -2.24
CA VAL A 83 8.86 -11.78 -3.37
C VAL A 83 7.54 -11.98 -4.11
N LEU A 84 6.46 -12.26 -3.37
CA LEU A 84 5.13 -12.41 -3.96
C LEU A 84 4.70 -11.14 -4.72
N ALA A 85 4.95 -9.95 -4.17
CA ALA A 85 4.60 -8.68 -4.81
C ALA A 85 5.36 -8.45 -6.14
N VAL A 86 6.66 -8.78 -6.20
CA VAL A 86 7.44 -8.70 -7.44
C VAL A 86 6.93 -9.70 -8.48
N ILE A 87 6.57 -10.92 -8.06
CA ILE A 87 5.95 -11.93 -8.93
C ILE A 87 4.61 -11.43 -9.46
N LEU A 88 3.71 -10.97 -8.59
CA LEU A 88 2.39 -10.47 -9.02
C LEU A 88 2.50 -9.22 -9.89
N GLY A 89 3.38 -8.27 -9.55
CA GLY A 89 3.61 -7.06 -10.35
C GLY A 89 4.18 -7.35 -11.73
N SER A 90 5.03 -8.37 -11.86
CA SER A 90 5.55 -8.82 -13.17
C SER A 90 4.52 -9.62 -13.96
N LEU A 91 3.73 -10.49 -13.30
CA LEU A 91 2.65 -11.24 -13.94
C LEU A 91 1.53 -10.32 -14.42
N ILE A 92 1.18 -9.25 -13.68
CA ILE A 92 0.22 -8.26 -14.15
C ILE A 92 0.65 -7.70 -15.51
N GLN A 93 1.94 -7.40 -15.69
CA GLN A 93 2.49 -6.82 -16.92
C GLN A 93 2.53 -7.78 -18.12
N VAL A 94 2.62 -9.09 -17.89
CA VAL A 94 2.82 -10.08 -18.97
C VAL A 94 1.58 -10.94 -19.21
N LEU A 95 0.84 -11.27 -18.16
CA LEU A 95 -0.27 -12.22 -18.20
C LEU A 95 -1.62 -11.53 -18.41
N ILE A 96 -1.83 -10.33 -17.86
CA ILE A 96 -3.11 -9.65 -17.97
C ILE A 96 -3.19 -8.86 -19.28
N PRO A 97 -4.17 -9.11 -20.16
CA PRO A 97 -4.36 -8.34 -21.38
C PRO A 97 -4.63 -6.86 -21.07
N ARG A 98 -3.91 -5.96 -21.75
CA ARG A 98 -4.04 -4.51 -21.55
C ARG A 98 -5.47 -4.01 -21.79
N ASP A 99 -6.15 -4.53 -22.80
CA ASP A 99 -7.55 -4.19 -23.12
C ASP A 99 -8.51 -4.55 -21.98
N TRP A 100 -8.26 -5.65 -21.26
CA TRP A 100 -9.04 -6.02 -20.07
C TRP A 100 -8.85 -5.01 -18.95
N LEU A 101 -7.60 -4.69 -18.61
CA LEU A 101 -7.27 -3.74 -17.56
C LEU A 101 -7.78 -2.34 -17.88
N LEU A 102 -7.74 -1.93 -19.15
CA LEU A 102 -8.20 -0.61 -19.58
C LEU A 102 -9.72 -0.49 -19.54
N ARG A 103 -10.47 -1.54 -19.91
CA ARG A 103 -11.93 -1.56 -19.72
C ARG A 103 -12.31 -1.51 -18.23
N LEU A 104 -11.53 -2.17 -17.37
CA LEU A 104 -11.82 -2.25 -15.94
C LEU A 104 -11.29 -1.05 -15.14
N PHE A 105 -10.21 -0.39 -15.54
CA PHE A 105 -9.58 0.65 -14.74
C PHE A 105 -9.08 1.87 -15.54
N GLY A 106 -9.19 1.86 -16.87
CA GLY A 106 -8.68 2.91 -17.75
C GLY A 106 -9.51 4.20 -17.72
N LYS A 107 -10.85 4.10 -17.59
CA LYS A 107 -11.70 5.29 -17.50
C LYS A 107 -11.51 5.99 -16.16
N ALA A 108 -10.97 7.21 -16.19
CA ALA A 108 -10.79 8.02 -15.01
C ALA A 108 -12.14 8.38 -14.36
N GLY A 109 -12.28 8.16 -13.05
CA GLY A 109 -13.44 8.56 -12.27
C GLY A 109 -13.64 7.68 -11.04
N LEU A 110 -14.76 7.91 -10.34
CA LEU A 110 -15.11 7.18 -9.11
C LEU A 110 -15.18 5.66 -9.31
N GLY A 111 -15.74 5.21 -10.44
CA GLY A 111 -15.90 3.78 -10.70
C GLY A 111 -14.58 3.00 -10.83
N SER A 112 -13.53 3.59 -11.44
CA SER A 112 -12.22 2.94 -11.51
C SER A 112 -11.49 3.00 -10.17
N THR A 113 -11.61 4.11 -9.44
CA THR A 113 -11.08 4.30 -8.08
C THR A 113 -11.65 3.26 -7.11
N LEU A 114 -12.98 3.09 -7.07
CA LEU A 114 -13.63 2.10 -6.20
C LEU A 114 -13.20 0.66 -6.54
N ARG A 115 -13.17 0.31 -7.83
CA ARG A 115 -12.68 -1.00 -8.26
C ARG A 115 -11.22 -1.22 -7.86
N GLY A 116 -10.37 -0.20 -7.96
CA GLY A 116 -8.97 -0.25 -7.55
C GLY A 116 -8.82 -0.50 -6.05
N GLY A 117 -9.57 0.24 -5.23
CA GLY A 117 -9.60 0.02 -3.78
C GLY A 117 -10.12 -1.35 -3.38
N LEU A 118 -11.19 -1.85 -4.02
CA LEU A 118 -11.72 -3.20 -3.77
C LEU A 118 -10.72 -4.30 -4.14
N PHE A 119 -10.01 -4.15 -5.26
CA PHE A 119 -8.98 -5.10 -5.69
C PHE A 119 -7.77 -5.15 -4.74
N ALA A 120 -7.58 -4.14 -3.90
CA ALA A 120 -6.51 -4.11 -2.91
C ALA A 120 -6.82 -4.91 -1.63
N LEU A 121 -8.09 -5.07 -1.27
CA LEU A 121 -8.49 -5.68 0.01
C LEU A 121 -7.94 -7.10 0.21
N PRO A 122 -7.95 -8.00 -0.81
CA PRO A 122 -7.38 -9.33 -0.65
C PRO A 122 -5.85 -9.32 -0.49
N GLY A 123 -5.19 -8.25 -0.94
CA GLY A 123 -3.74 -8.12 -0.96
C GLY A 123 -3.13 -8.08 0.43
N MET A 124 -3.73 -7.34 1.38
CA MET A 124 -3.18 -7.18 2.74
C MET A 124 -1.68 -6.82 2.74
N MET A 125 -1.26 -6.03 1.76
CA MET A 125 0.13 -5.68 1.52
C MET A 125 0.52 -4.40 2.25
N CYS A 126 1.77 -4.35 2.71
CA CYS A 126 2.35 -3.10 3.16
C CYS A 126 2.49 -2.14 1.96
N THR A 127 2.49 -0.84 2.20
CA THR A 127 2.64 0.19 1.14
C THR A 127 3.84 -0.07 0.21
N CYS A 128 4.97 -0.55 0.75
CA CYS A 128 6.17 -0.89 -0.01
C CYS A 128 5.99 -2.08 -0.95
N CYS A 129 5.11 -3.03 -0.61
CA CYS A 129 4.80 -4.20 -1.45
C CYS A 129 3.69 -3.89 -2.46
N ALA A 130 2.79 -2.95 -2.15
CA ALA A 130 1.74 -2.54 -3.08
C ALA A 130 2.27 -1.57 -4.17
N ALA A 131 3.32 -0.81 -3.88
CA ALA A 131 3.87 0.18 -4.81
C ALA A 131 4.43 -0.40 -6.13
N PRO A 132 5.17 -1.53 -6.21
CA PRO A 132 5.64 -2.07 -7.48
C PRO A 132 4.49 -2.59 -8.35
N VAL A 133 3.43 -3.09 -7.70
CA VAL A 133 2.20 -3.54 -8.34
C VAL A 133 1.46 -2.34 -8.94
N ALA A 134 1.33 -1.25 -8.18
CA ALA A 134 0.73 0.00 -8.65
C ALA A 134 1.55 0.63 -9.81
N ALA A 135 2.88 0.60 -9.75
CA ALA A 135 3.76 0.97 -10.86
C ALA A 135 3.48 0.12 -12.10
N GLY A 136 3.36 -1.21 -11.94
CA GLY A 136 2.99 -2.11 -13.03
C GLY A 136 1.63 -1.79 -13.66
N MET A 137 0.63 -1.43 -12.85
CA MET A 137 -0.68 -0.97 -13.32
C MET A 137 -0.56 0.33 -14.14
N ARG A 138 0.25 1.30 -13.66
CA ARG A 138 0.49 2.57 -14.37
C ARG A 138 1.19 2.40 -15.70
N ARG A 139 2.17 1.50 -15.80
CA ARG A 139 2.83 1.16 -17.07
C ARG A 139 1.87 0.54 -18.08
N GLN A 140 0.79 -0.07 -17.60
CA GLN A 140 -0.32 -0.57 -18.42
C GLN A 140 -1.44 0.44 -18.65
N LYS A 141 -1.19 1.72 -18.36
CA LYS A 141 -2.13 2.82 -18.61
C LYS A 141 -3.44 2.73 -17.81
N VAL A 142 -3.44 2.00 -16.69
CA VAL A 142 -4.54 2.07 -15.70
C VAL A 142 -4.63 3.49 -15.14
N SER A 143 -5.83 4.05 -14.98
CA SER A 143 -6.01 5.41 -14.49
C SER A 143 -5.30 5.69 -13.16
N VAL A 144 -4.78 6.91 -12.99
CA VAL A 144 -4.09 7.33 -11.74
C VAL A 144 -4.93 7.03 -10.50
N GLY A 145 -6.23 7.36 -10.52
CA GLY A 145 -7.13 7.12 -9.38
C GLY A 145 -7.25 5.64 -9.00
N ALA A 146 -7.38 4.73 -9.97
CA ALA A 146 -7.46 3.31 -9.67
C ALA A 146 -6.15 2.74 -9.10
N ALA A 147 -5.00 3.16 -9.65
CA ALA A 147 -3.70 2.71 -9.19
C ALA A 147 -3.35 3.25 -7.79
N LEU A 148 -3.68 4.52 -7.50
CA LEU A 148 -3.51 5.11 -6.17
C LEU A 148 -4.45 4.47 -5.15
N ALA A 149 -5.72 4.26 -5.51
CA ALA A 149 -6.68 3.61 -4.63
C ALA A 149 -6.21 2.19 -4.30
N PHE A 150 -5.71 1.44 -5.29
CA PHE A 150 -5.12 0.13 -5.05
C PHE A 150 -3.92 0.22 -4.08
N TRP A 151 -3.02 1.17 -4.32
CA TRP A 151 -1.80 1.32 -3.52
C TRP A 151 -2.09 1.68 -2.06
N ILE A 152 -2.94 2.68 -1.81
CA ILE A 152 -3.25 3.20 -0.47
C ILE A 152 -4.20 2.26 0.29
N ALA A 153 -5.17 1.64 -0.39
CA ALA A 153 -6.14 0.75 0.27
C ALA A 153 -5.50 -0.53 0.82
N ASN A 154 -4.46 -1.07 0.18
CA ASN A 154 -3.78 -2.30 0.59
C ASN A 154 -3.35 -2.31 2.07
N PRO A 155 -2.66 -1.27 2.57
CA PRO A 155 -2.28 -1.19 3.97
C PRO A 155 -3.35 -0.54 4.86
N VAL A 156 -4.07 0.47 4.37
CA VAL A 156 -5.00 1.27 5.20
C VAL A 156 -6.28 0.49 5.52
N LEU A 157 -6.85 -0.17 4.52
CA LEU A 157 -8.09 -0.94 4.61
C LEU A 157 -7.82 -2.45 4.78
N ASN A 158 -6.63 -2.80 5.29
CA ASN A 158 -6.24 -4.18 5.48
C ASN A 158 -7.14 -4.85 6.54
N PRO A 159 -7.95 -5.87 6.15
CA PRO A 159 -8.90 -6.48 7.07
C PRO A 159 -8.24 -7.11 8.30
N ALA A 160 -7.05 -7.72 8.14
CA ALA A 160 -6.35 -8.32 9.28
C ALA A 160 -5.91 -7.26 10.29
N THR A 161 -5.39 -6.12 9.84
CA THR A 161 -4.95 -5.06 10.78
C THR A 161 -6.12 -4.36 11.43
N LEU A 162 -7.25 -4.20 10.72
CA LEU A 162 -8.49 -3.68 11.33
C LEU A 162 -8.99 -4.61 12.44
N VAL A 163 -8.95 -5.92 12.23
CA VAL A 163 -9.33 -6.91 13.26
C VAL A 163 -8.34 -6.91 14.43
N PHE A 164 -7.03 -6.96 14.15
CA PHE A 164 -6.01 -6.93 15.21
C PHE A 164 -6.08 -5.63 16.02
N MET A 165 -6.31 -4.49 15.36
CA MET A 165 -6.49 -3.21 16.03
C MET A 165 -7.71 -3.23 16.94
N GLY A 166 -8.82 -3.81 16.47
CA GLY A 166 -10.04 -3.99 17.25
C GLY A 166 -9.81 -4.80 18.53
N PHE A 167 -9.06 -5.90 18.43
CA PHE A 167 -8.74 -6.72 19.59
C PHE A 167 -7.69 -6.10 20.52
N VAL A 168 -6.68 -5.41 20.01
CA VAL A 168 -5.55 -4.91 20.82
C VAL A 168 -5.80 -3.52 21.42
N LEU A 169 -6.31 -2.59 20.62
CA LEU A 169 -6.51 -1.19 21.02
C LEU A 169 -7.98 -0.83 21.26
N GLY A 170 -8.89 -1.68 20.80
CA GLY A 170 -10.33 -1.48 20.88
C GLY A 170 -10.98 -1.16 19.54
N TRP A 171 -12.25 -1.54 19.40
CA TRP A 171 -13.01 -1.39 18.16
C TRP A 171 -13.24 0.06 17.73
N GLY A 172 -13.16 1.01 18.65
CA GLY A 172 -13.22 2.44 18.34
C GLY A 172 -12.08 2.91 17.43
N PHE A 173 -10.83 2.50 17.70
CA PHE A 173 -9.67 2.78 16.85
C PHE A 173 -9.83 2.17 15.46
N SER A 174 -10.31 0.93 15.40
CA SER A 174 -10.54 0.21 14.13
C SER A 174 -11.62 0.88 13.27
N ALA A 175 -12.75 1.27 13.89
CA ALA A 175 -13.84 1.95 13.20
C ALA A 175 -13.40 3.32 12.68
N LEU A 176 -12.66 4.09 13.49
CA LEU A 176 -12.11 5.38 13.08
C LEU A 176 -11.17 5.22 11.89
N ARG A 177 -10.25 4.25 11.94
CA ARG A 177 -9.35 3.95 10.82
C ARG A 177 -10.11 3.53 9.57
N LEU A 178 -11.14 2.70 9.69
CA LEU A 178 -11.93 2.27 8.54
C LEU A 178 -12.58 3.47 7.84
N VAL A 179 -13.22 4.36 8.61
CA VAL A 179 -13.88 5.55 8.07
C VAL A 179 -12.86 6.53 7.47
N ALA A 180 -11.83 6.90 8.23
CA ALA A 180 -10.76 7.79 7.77
C ALA A 180 -10.00 7.21 6.56
N GLY A 181 -9.83 5.89 6.54
CA GLY A 181 -9.22 5.15 5.44
C GLY A 181 -10.03 5.17 4.17
N LEU A 182 -11.35 5.00 4.25
CA LEU A 182 -12.24 5.15 3.10
C LEU A 182 -12.18 6.58 2.55
N VAL A 183 -12.18 7.58 3.43
CA VAL A 183 -12.01 8.99 3.06
C VAL A 183 -10.67 9.22 2.39
N LEU A 184 -9.57 8.70 2.93
CA LEU A 184 -8.24 8.82 2.35
C LEU A 184 -8.18 8.16 0.97
N VAL A 185 -8.55 6.88 0.86
CA VAL A 185 -8.47 6.10 -0.38
C VAL A 185 -9.29 6.73 -1.48
N ILE A 186 -10.55 7.09 -1.22
CA ILE A 186 -11.44 7.65 -2.25
C ILE A 186 -11.07 9.11 -2.51
N GLY A 187 -10.94 9.92 -1.46
CA GLY A 187 -10.68 11.36 -1.57
C GLY A 187 -9.36 11.67 -2.24
N VAL A 188 -8.26 11.10 -1.75
CA VAL A 188 -6.92 11.35 -2.31
C VAL A 188 -6.82 10.88 -3.76
N SER A 189 -7.36 9.70 -4.06
CA SER A 189 -7.29 9.16 -5.42
C SER A 189 -8.09 10.00 -6.42
N LEU A 190 -9.25 10.53 -6.03
CA LEU A 190 -10.05 11.42 -6.88
C LEU A 190 -9.40 12.80 -7.06
N ILE A 191 -8.84 13.37 -6.00
CA ILE A 191 -8.14 14.66 -6.07
C ILE A 191 -6.88 14.54 -6.94
N ALA A 192 -6.07 13.51 -6.69
CA ALA A 192 -4.88 13.22 -7.49
C ALA A 192 -5.21 12.98 -8.96
N GLN A 193 -6.30 12.27 -9.25
CA GLN A 193 -6.78 12.07 -10.61
C GLN A 193 -7.17 13.38 -11.31
N ARG A 194 -7.75 14.35 -10.59
CA ARG A 194 -8.04 15.69 -11.14
C ARG A 194 -6.77 16.50 -11.40
N ILE A 195 -5.73 16.34 -10.57
CA ILE A 195 -4.44 17.01 -10.73
C ILE A 195 -3.70 16.51 -11.98
N SER A 196 -3.86 15.23 -12.36
CA SER A 196 -3.22 14.62 -13.54
C SER A 196 -3.97 14.80 -14.88
N ARG A 197 -4.98 15.70 -15.01
CA ARG A 197 -5.79 16.04 -16.24
C ARG A 197 -5.32 15.51 -17.62
N PRO A 198 -6.27 15.34 -18.58
CA PRO A 198 -7.31 14.32 -18.65
C PRO A 198 -6.75 13.02 -19.25
N GLU A 199 -6.82 11.94 -18.50
CA GLU A 199 -6.29 10.62 -18.88
C GLU A 199 -7.31 9.77 -19.65
N SER A 200 -8.23 10.39 -20.38
CA SER A 200 -9.10 9.67 -21.30
C SER A 200 -8.30 9.35 -22.56
N ILE A 201 -7.64 8.20 -22.57
CA ILE A 201 -7.15 7.61 -23.83
C ILE A 201 -8.40 7.38 -24.69
N PRO A 202 -8.54 8.00 -25.88
CA PRO A 202 -9.70 7.76 -26.75
C PRO A 202 -9.83 6.26 -27.04
N ASP A 203 -11.04 5.73 -27.05
CA ASP A 203 -11.30 4.28 -27.25
C ASP A 203 -10.62 3.75 -28.53
N ALA A 204 -10.50 4.58 -29.58
CA ALA A 204 -9.80 4.25 -30.82
C ALA A 204 -8.26 4.08 -30.68
N ALA A 205 -7.61 4.81 -29.76
CA ALA A 205 -6.19 4.63 -29.46
C ALA A 205 -5.94 3.38 -28.60
N LEU A 206 -6.95 2.93 -27.85
CA LEU A 206 -6.90 1.67 -27.08
C LEU A 206 -6.92 0.45 -28.00
N ASP A 207 -7.75 0.48 -29.05
CA ASP A 207 -7.84 -0.59 -30.05
C ASP A 207 -6.52 -0.71 -30.85
N ALA A 208 -5.91 0.40 -31.25
CA ALA A 208 -4.61 0.41 -31.93
C ALA A 208 -3.45 -0.13 -31.07
N VAL A 209 -3.44 0.14 -29.77
CA VAL A 209 -2.44 -0.40 -28.83
C VAL A 209 -2.67 -1.89 -28.55
N SER A 210 -3.93 -2.34 -28.59
CA SER A 210 -4.29 -3.77 -28.48
C SER A 210 -3.81 -4.57 -29.69
N GLU A 211 -4.00 -4.04 -30.90
CA GLU A 211 -3.49 -4.64 -32.13
C GLU A 211 -1.96 -4.69 -32.16
N ALA A 212 -1.27 -3.61 -31.77
CA ALA A 212 0.20 -3.60 -31.69
C ALA A 212 0.76 -4.56 -30.63
N SER A 213 0.05 -4.78 -29.52
CA SER A 213 0.46 -5.73 -28.47
C SER A 213 0.25 -7.20 -28.88
N ALA A 214 -0.61 -7.46 -29.87
CA ALA A 214 -0.80 -8.80 -30.43
C ALA A 214 0.36 -9.27 -31.32
N VAL A 215 1.20 -8.34 -31.79
CA VAL A 215 2.34 -8.60 -32.70
C VAL A 215 3.65 -8.94 -31.95
N ASP A 216 3.64 -8.96 -30.61
CA ASP A 216 4.84 -9.21 -29.80
C ASP A 216 5.23 -10.72 -29.80
N GLN A 217 6.14 -11.08 -30.72
CA GLN A 217 6.60 -12.45 -30.99
C GLN A 217 7.54 -13.06 -29.91
N GLN A 218 7.81 -12.37 -28.79
CA GLN A 218 8.73 -12.90 -27.79
C GLN A 218 8.11 -13.98 -26.89
N ASN A 219 8.88 -15.05 -26.66
CA ASN A 219 8.54 -16.12 -25.72
C ASN A 219 8.15 -15.55 -24.35
N PHE A 220 7.04 -16.05 -23.79
CA PHE A 220 6.49 -15.61 -22.50
C PHE A 220 7.55 -15.53 -21.39
N PHE A 221 8.37 -16.58 -21.24
CA PHE A 221 9.40 -16.64 -20.20
C PHE A 221 10.48 -15.57 -20.33
N SER A 222 10.85 -15.19 -21.56
CA SER A 222 11.84 -14.12 -21.79
C SER A 222 11.29 -12.76 -21.36
N ARG A 223 10.03 -12.48 -21.74
CA ARG A 223 9.34 -11.25 -21.33
C ARG A 223 9.15 -11.18 -19.83
N TRP A 224 8.64 -12.25 -19.23
CA TRP A 224 8.43 -12.36 -17.79
C TRP A 224 9.74 -12.23 -17.00
N GLY A 225 10.79 -12.95 -17.40
CA GLY A 225 12.11 -12.88 -16.77
C GLY A 225 12.70 -11.48 -16.82
N ARG A 226 12.61 -10.79 -17.97
CA ARG A 226 13.09 -9.40 -18.10
C ARG A 226 12.30 -8.44 -17.21
N THR A 227 10.97 -8.52 -17.19
CA THR A 227 10.12 -7.66 -16.35
C THR A 227 10.36 -7.94 -14.86
N LEU A 228 10.48 -9.20 -14.47
CA LEU A 228 10.78 -9.61 -13.09
C LEU A 228 12.15 -9.08 -12.66
N TRP A 229 13.18 -9.23 -13.50
CA TRP A 229 14.53 -8.72 -13.22
C TRP A 229 14.55 -7.20 -13.07
N GLN A 230 13.85 -6.49 -13.94
CA GLN A 230 13.72 -5.04 -13.87
C GLN A 230 12.99 -4.59 -12.60
N LEU A 231 11.88 -5.24 -12.22
CA LEU A 231 11.16 -4.92 -10.98
C LEU A 231 12.02 -5.19 -9.75
N PHE A 232 12.70 -6.34 -9.70
CA PHE A 232 13.57 -6.74 -8.60
C PHE A 232 14.66 -5.69 -8.34
N TRP A 233 15.44 -5.34 -9.37
CA TRP A 233 16.56 -4.40 -9.23
C TRP A 233 16.15 -2.94 -9.04
N ASN A 234 14.94 -2.54 -9.48
CA ASN A 234 14.43 -1.22 -9.18
C ASN A 234 13.86 -1.10 -7.75
N THR A 235 13.42 -2.20 -7.16
CA THR A 235 12.71 -2.19 -5.87
C THR A 235 13.65 -2.44 -4.69
N ILE A 236 14.48 -3.49 -4.76
CA ILE A 236 15.25 -3.97 -3.62
C ILE A 236 16.32 -2.99 -3.13
N PRO A 237 17.13 -2.35 -3.99
CA PRO A 237 18.16 -1.43 -3.52
C PRO A 237 17.57 -0.19 -2.82
N VAL A 238 16.51 0.39 -3.40
CA VAL A 238 15.79 1.53 -2.81
C VAL A 238 15.21 1.15 -1.46
N TYR A 239 14.64 -0.05 -1.36
CA TYR A 239 14.07 -0.57 -0.13
C TYR A 239 15.13 -0.84 0.94
N LEU A 240 16.22 -1.52 0.60
CA LEU A 240 17.30 -1.84 1.55
C LEU A 240 17.91 -0.55 2.12
N LEU A 241 18.23 0.41 1.24
CA LEU A 241 18.76 1.71 1.64
C LEU A 241 17.79 2.45 2.56
N ALA A 242 16.52 2.51 2.16
CA ALA A 242 15.50 3.17 2.96
C ALA A 242 15.32 2.55 4.35
N VAL A 243 15.27 1.22 4.44
CA VAL A 243 15.07 0.51 5.71
C VAL A 243 16.26 0.72 6.63
N LEU A 244 17.49 0.69 6.11
CA LEU A 244 18.69 0.98 6.89
C LEU A 244 18.70 2.42 7.40
N LEU A 245 18.39 3.39 6.53
CA LEU A 245 18.33 4.81 6.91
C LEU A 245 17.25 5.07 7.97
N LEU A 246 16.06 4.49 7.80
CA LEU A 246 14.96 4.65 8.76
C LEU A 246 15.21 3.89 10.06
N GLY A 247 15.87 2.74 9.99
CA GLY A 247 16.34 2.00 11.16
C GLY A 247 17.35 2.78 12.00
N ALA A 248 18.28 3.50 11.36
CA ALA A 248 19.19 4.41 12.05
C ALA A 248 18.45 5.61 12.64
N ALA A 249 17.55 6.23 11.85
CA ALA A 249 16.79 7.40 12.27
C ALA A 249 15.87 7.13 13.47
N ARG A 250 15.47 5.87 13.70
CA ARG A 250 14.68 5.44 14.85
C ARG A 250 15.27 5.88 16.18
N VAL A 251 16.60 5.83 16.34
CA VAL A 251 17.28 6.20 17.60
C VAL A 251 17.01 7.66 17.97
N TRP A 252 16.85 8.53 16.97
CA TRP A 252 16.56 9.96 17.17
C TRP A 252 15.07 10.31 17.08
N LEU A 253 14.28 9.52 16.36
CA LEU A 253 12.84 9.74 16.18
C LEU A 253 12.01 9.26 17.36
N PHE A 254 12.48 8.22 18.06
CA PHE A 254 11.83 7.65 19.23
C PHE A 254 12.82 7.55 20.40
N PRO A 255 13.41 8.67 20.87
CA PRO A 255 14.12 8.67 22.15
C PRO A 255 13.14 8.25 23.26
N HIS A 256 13.66 7.72 24.37
CA HIS A 256 12.86 7.29 25.52
C HIS A 256 11.71 8.27 25.75
N VAL A 257 10.48 7.78 25.59
CA VAL A 257 9.28 8.60 25.63
C VAL A 257 9.03 8.98 27.09
N ASP A 258 9.82 9.93 27.59
CA ASP A 258 9.87 10.33 28.99
C ASP A 258 8.76 11.34 29.28
N GLY A 259 7.50 10.90 29.26
CA GLY A 259 6.32 11.70 29.68
C GLY A 259 6.00 12.97 28.87
N ALA A 260 6.90 13.41 27.99
CA ALA A 260 6.78 14.61 27.15
C ALA A 260 5.72 14.48 26.04
N MET A 261 5.19 13.27 25.82
CA MET A 261 4.10 12.97 24.86
C MET A 261 2.69 13.09 25.48
N SER A 262 2.59 13.58 26.72
CA SER A 262 1.31 13.83 27.40
C SER A 262 0.52 14.99 26.77
N ASP A 263 1.20 16.00 26.20
CA ASP A 263 0.57 17.08 25.45
C ASP A 263 0.13 16.62 24.05
N SER A 264 -1.09 16.08 23.99
CA SER A 264 -1.71 15.44 22.81
C SER A 264 -1.65 16.30 21.53
N LEU A 265 -1.75 17.63 21.61
CA LEU A 265 -1.79 18.49 20.41
C LEU A 265 -0.42 18.83 19.81
N VAL A 266 0.63 18.95 20.63
CA VAL A 266 1.97 19.34 20.14
C VAL A 266 2.56 18.24 19.27
N TRP A 267 2.36 16.99 19.66
CA TRP A 267 2.90 15.82 18.98
C TRP A 267 2.06 15.32 17.81
N LEU A 268 0.82 15.82 17.68
CA LEU A 268 -0.11 15.41 16.63
C LEU A 268 0.48 15.60 15.22
N VAL A 269 0.93 16.82 14.90
CA VAL A 269 1.44 17.15 13.56
C VAL A 269 2.81 16.49 13.29
N PRO A 270 3.80 16.57 14.21
CA PRO A 270 5.07 15.85 14.04
C PRO A 270 4.88 14.35 13.79
N LEU A 271 4.03 13.67 14.57
CA LEU A 271 3.81 12.23 14.40
C LEU A 271 3.01 11.89 13.14
N ALA A 272 2.11 12.76 12.68
CA ALA A 272 1.48 12.60 11.37
C ALA A 272 2.51 12.66 10.22
N ILE A 273 3.46 13.61 10.29
CA ILE A 273 4.54 13.77 9.30
C ILE A 273 5.49 12.56 9.35
N VAL A 274 5.98 12.24 10.56
CA VAL A 274 6.87 11.08 10.78
C VAL A 274 6.20 9.83 10.26
N GLY A 275 4.94 9.57 10.62
CA GLY A 275 4.25 8.38 10.18
C GLY A 275 4.04 8.30 8.67
N THR A 276 3.81 9.43 7.99
CA THR A 276 3.68 9.45 6.52
C THR A 276 4.99 9.10 5.81
N LEU A 277 6.14 9.39 6.42
CA LEU A 277 7.45 9.20 5.79
C LEU A 277 8.13 7.91 6.23
N PHE A 278 7.90 7.47 7.46
CA PHE A 278 8.51 6.29 8.05
C PHE A 278 7.90 5.00 7.48
N VAL A 279 8.67 3.92 7.47
CA VAL A 279 8.22 2.64 6.90
C VAL A 279 8.23 1.56 7.98
N ILE A 280 7.05 1.07 8.35
CA ILE A 280 6.85 0.00 9.33
C ILE A 280 5.93 -1.07 8.71
N PRO A 281 6.11 -2.37 9.02
CA PRO A 281 5.18 -3.39 8.54
C PRO A 281 3.79 -3.09 9.11
N THR A 282 2.74 -3.09 8.28
CA THR A 282 1.40 -2.62 8.67
C THR A 282 0.86 -3.24 9.96
N ALA A 283 1.17 -4.50 10.27
CA ALA A 283 0.73 -5.11 11.54
C ALA A 283 1.55 -4.64 12.76
N ALA A 284 2.81 -4.23 12.58
CA ALA A 284 3.70 -3.85 13.68
C ALA A 284 3.40 -2.45 14.26
N GLU A 285 2.58 -1.64 13.58
CA GLU A 285 2.18 -0.32 14.07
C GLU A 285 1.29 -0.38 15.32
N ILE A 286 0.49 -1.45 15.45
CA ILE A 286 -0.43 -1.64 16.57
C ILE A 286 0.32 -1.82 17.90
N PRO A 287 1.28 -2.77 18.05
CA PRO A 287 2.03 -2.91 19.29
C PRO A 287 2.92 -1.70 19.57
N ILE A 288 3.38 -1.00 18.53
CA ILE A 288 4.11 0.28 18.69
C ILE A 288 3.23 1.30 19.39
N VAL A 289 2.03 1.56 18.85
CA VAL A 289 1.11 2.54 19.43
C VAL A 289 0.59 2.08 20.79
N GLN A 290 0.34 0.79 20.99
CA GLN A 290 -0.02 0.22 22.29
C GLN A 290 1.04 0.52 23.36
N THR A 291 2.32 0.27 23.05
CA THR A 291 3.43 0.57 23.97
C THR A 291 3.54 2.08 24.22
N MET A 292 3.43 2.92 23.19
CA MET A 292 3.54 4.37 23.36
C MET A 292 2.38 4.95 24.20
N MET A 293 1.16 4.45 24.00
CA MET A 293 0.00 4.82 24.84
C MET A 293 0.18 4.35 26.29
N ALA A 294 0.73 3.16 26.50
CA ALA A 294 1.07 2.68 27.85
C ALA A 294 2.16 3.55 28.54
N LEU A 295 3.02 4.20 27.76
CA LEU A 295 4.02 5.18 28.25
C LEU A 295 3.47 6.62 28.36
N GLY A 296 2.16 6.83 28.17
CA GLY A 296 1.50 8.12 28.38
C GLY A 296 1.26 8.97 27.12
N MET A 297 1.42 8.42 25.92
CA MET A 297 1.02 9.10 24.68
C MET A 297 -0.50 9.34 24.63
N GLY A 298 -0.91 10.57 24.33
CA GLY A 298 -2.32 10.91 24.12
C GLY A 298 -2.99 10.21 22.93
N THR A 299 -4.33 10.19 22.91
CA THR A 299 -5.10 9.49 21.86
C THR A 299 -4.99 10.16 20.49
N ALA A 300 -4.90 11.50 20.41
CA ALA A 300 -4.76 12.21 19.13
C ALA A 300 -3.48 11.85 18.36
N PRO A 301 -2.27 11.92 18.96
CA PRO A 301 -1.04 11.52 18.27
C PRO A 301 -1.01 10.02 17.95
N ALA A 302 -1.57 9.17 18.81
CA ALA A 302 -1.69 7.74 18.57
C ALA A 302 -2.54 7.45 17.31
N VAL A 303 -3.72 8.06 17.21
CA VAL A 303 -4.62 7.89 16.06
C VAL A 303 -3.99 8.46 14.78
N ALA A 304 -3.36 9.63 14.85
CA ALA A 304 -2.67 10.20 13.69
C ALA A 304 -1.57 9.27 13.20
N LEU A 305 -0.78 8.69 14.11
CA LEU A 305 0.25 7.72 13.77
C LEU A 305 -0.35 6.46 13.14
N LEU A 306 -1.38 5.86 13.74
CA LEU A 306 -2.09 4.69 13.19
C LEU A 306 -2.71 4.91 11.82
N MET A 307 -2.99 6.18 11.46
CA MET A 307 -3.53 6.55 10.17
C MET A 307 -2.44 6.79 9.13
N THR A 308 -1.31 7.40 9.51
CA THR A 308 -0.26 7.79 8.55
C THR A 308 0.81 6.71 8.32
N LEU A 309 1.26 6.00 9.37
CA LEU A 309 2.26 4.90 9.29
C LEU A 309 2.02 3.89 8.15
N PRO A 310 0.78 3.39 7.96
CA PRO A 310 0.53 2.35 6.96
C PRO A 310 0.28 2.93 5.58
N SER A 311 -0.19 4.17 5.48
CA SER A 311 -0.79 4.75 4.29
C SER A 311 0.20 4.87 3.13
N VAL A 312 1.29 5.59 3.35
CA VAL A 312 2.39 5.78 2.41
C VAL A 312 3.71 5.84 3.15
N SER A 313 4.82 5.83 2.43
CA SER A 313 6.15 5.95 3.02
C SER A 313 7.11 6.60 2.04
N LEU A 314 8.20 7.18 2.54
CA LEU A 314 9.24 7.75 1.68
C LEU A 314 9.73 6.76 0.60
N PRO A 315 9.98 5.47 0.89
CA PRO A 315 10.50 4.54 -0.11
C PRO A 315 9.48 4.22 -1.21
N SER A 316 8.21 4.09 -0.83
CA SER A 316 7.14 3.84 -1.80
C SER A 316 6.90 5.04 -2.70
N LEU A 317 6.96 6.27 -2.16
CA LEU A 317 6.89 7.52 -2.93
C LEU A 317 8.06 7.63 -3.93
N LEU A 318 9.29 7.37 -3.49
CA LEU A 318 10.49 7.44 -4.34
C LEU A 318 10.42 6.43 -5.50
N MET A 319 9.93 5.23 -5.23
CA MET A 319 9.81 4.20 -6.25
C MET A 319 8.73 4.54 -7.29
N LEU A 320 7.62 5.13 -6.87
CA LEU A 320 6.52 5.54 -7.74
C LEU A 320 6.80 6.79 -8.57
N ARG A 321 7.87 7.53 -8.25
CA ARG A 321 8.26 8.79 -8.95
C ARG A 321 8.48 8.62 -10.45
N LYS A 322 8.80 7.41 -10.93
CA LYS A 322 8.96 7.14 -12.37
C LYS A 322 7.63 6.89 -13.09
N ASP A 323 6.57 6.56 -12.36
CA ASP A 323 5.30 6.07 -12.90
C ASP A 323 4.11 7.03 -12.62
N PHE A 324 4.30 8.00 -11.73
CA PHE A 324 3.34 9.05 -11.38
C PHE A 324 3.99 10.44 -11.41
N ASP A 325 3.19 11.46 -11.69
CA ASP A 325 3.63 12.85 -11.62
C ASP A 325 4.05 13.21 -10.19
N THR A 326 5.16 13.94 -10.03
CA THR A 326 5.63 14.39 -8.72
C THR A 326 4.56 15.19 -7.97
N ARG A 327 3.74 15.98 -8.68
CA ARG A 327 2.63 16.76 -8.10
C ARG A 327 1.57 15.85 -7.46
N VAL A 328 1.30 14.71 -8.07
CA VAL A 328 0.39 13.69 -7.52
C VAL A 328 0.99 13.07 -6.26
N LEU A 329 2.26 12.68 -6.29
CA LEU A 329 2.90 12.04 -5.13
C LEU A 329 3.00 13.00 -3.94
N VAL A 330 3.32 14.28 -4.17
CA VAL A 330 3.29 15.32 -3.14
C VAL A 330 1.88 15.52 -2.61
N CYS A 331 0.86 15.57 -3.48
CA CYS A 331 -0.52 15.66 -3.06
C CYS A 331 -0.94 14.47 -2.17
N VAL A 332 -0.54 13.25 -2.53
CA VAL A 332 -0.83 12.04 -1.74
C VAL A 332 -0.19 12.14 -0.35
N ALA A 333 1.09 12.52 -0.27
CA ALA A 333 1.78 12.68 1.00
C ALA A 333 1.11 13.75 1.89
N LEU A 334 0.84 14.94 1.35
CA LEU A 334 0.22 16.02 2.10
C LEU A 334 -1.20 15.69 2.57
N MET A 335 -2.00 15.05 1.70
CA MET A 335 -3.35 14.63 2.08
C MET A 335 -3.33 13.50 3.11
N THR A 336 -2.33 12.61 3.07
CA THR A 336 -2.15 11.58 4.10
C THR A 336 -1.86 12.23 5.45
N MET A 337 -0.95 13.21 5.50
CA MET A 337 -0.67 13.98 6.72
C MET A 337 -1.92 14.69 7.22
N LEU A 338 -2.66 15.36 6.33
CA LEU A 338 -3.89 16.09 6.66
C LEU A 338 -4.95 15.14 7.25
N VAL A 339 -5.22 14.02 6.59
CA VAL A 339 -6.19 13.03 7.09
C VAL A 339 -5.71 12.46 8.43
N GLY A 340 -4.41 12.21 8.61
CA GLY A 340 -3.85 11.80 9.90
C GLY A 340 -4.13 12.80 11.02
N VAL A 341 -3.85 14.08 10.79
CA VAL A 341 -4.11 15.16 11.77
C VAL A 341 -5.61 15.26 12.08
N LEU A 342 -6.47 15.28 11.06
CA LEU A 342 -7.92 15.35 11.24
C LEU A 342 -8.46 14.14 11.99
N SER A 343 -7.96 12.94 11.66
CA SER A 343 -8.33 11.69 12.35
C SER A 343 -7.89 11.72 13.80
N GLY A 344 -6.70 12.24 14.10
CA GLY A 344 -6.21 12.42 15.47
C GLY A 344 -7.09 13.38 16.28
N LEU A 345 -7.46 14.52 15.69
CA LEU A 345 -8.40 15.46 16.33
C LEU A 345 -9.75 14.80 16.61
N VAL A 346 -10.31 14.06 15.65
CA VAL A 346 -11.57 13.33 15.85
C VAL A 346 -11.42 12.25 16.93
N GLY A 347 -10.31 11.51 16.90
CA GLY A 347 -9.99 10.47 17.88
C GLY A 347 -9.93 11.02 19.31
N MET A 348 -9.37 12.21 19.50
CA MET A 348 -9.32 12.90 20.79
C MET A 348 -10.69 13.09 21.46
N TRP A 349 -11.75 13.25 20.65
CA TRP A 349 -13.11 13.45 21.16
C TRP A 349 -13.91 12.14 21.28
N LEU A 350 -13.55 11.12 20.50
CA LEU A 350 -14.32 9.88 20.39
C LEU A 350 -13.75 8.70 21.19
N LEU A 351 -12.46 8.73 21.55
CA LEU A 351 -11.70 7.62 22.15
C LEU A 351 -10.97 8.08 23.41
#